data_AF-A0AAV9XLY9-F1
#
_entry.id   AF-A0AAV9XLY9-F1
#
_cell.length_a   1.000
_cell.length_b   1.000
_cell.length_c   1.000
_cell.angle_alpha   90.00
_cell.angle_beta   90.00
_cell.angle_gamma   90.00
#
_symmetry.space_group_name_H-M   'P 1'
#
loop_
_entity.id
_entity.type
_entity.pdbx_description
1 polymer ?
#
loop_
_entity_poly.entity_id
_entity_poly.type
_entity_poly.pdbx_seq_one_letter_code
_entity_poly.pdbx_strand_id
1 'polypeptide(L)'
;MQAAIRAAFLSRPRRPNVTVSQYARLTRNVTKAFLSTTSANSQRDGPANLLITVDAFGTLYRPDIPVHKQYFHVANEKFPLEQDAKNTIEKGLKDAIKSQMKKHPIYGRATGISPKEWWKEVVIKTMEPYYPTVPETLPEMLWTHFSTKKAYELSEGATPFLQNIRHLKKIAYETRSRKLNWGFKSVTVGVVTNSDDRVVDVLKALDVGVIYRTVSSPPSNAGETNQNASISPRDGVSIVQDEDFYDERRQWEAGVLDFVTTSYAVGVEKPDKAIFDAALASARGYLREIYNDDSGRFFWIHVGDEAEKDVIGPMRAGGVAVLYDTKRKEGELERMISIDGVGVDCACMVVKDLREMLETLEVMEFMDCYRGLGWMREPLPTAAPIKELSKKD
;
A
#
# COMPACT_ATOMS: atom_id res chain seq x y z
N MET A 1 18.10 -16.74 22.56
CA MET A 1 17.61 -16.20 21.27
C MET A 1 16.28 -15.47 21.44
N GLN A 2 15.19 -16.14 21.86
CA GLN A 2 13.93 -15.48 22.28
C GLN A 2 14.17 -14.36 23.33
N ALA A 3 15.10 -14.56 24.27
CA ALA A 3 15.45 -13.55 25.28
C ALA A 3 16.18 -12.30 24.72
N ALA A 4 16.97 -12.44 23.64
CA ALA A 4 17.70 -11.31 23.05
C ALA A 4 16.78 -10.43 22.19
N ILE A 5 15.83 -11.07 21.49
CA ILE A 5 14.75 -10.40 20.75
C ILE A 5 13.81 -9.68 21.74
N ARG A 6 13.45 -10.35 22.84
CA ARG A 6 12.64 -9.77 23.93
C ARG A 6 13.36 -8.61 24.65
N ALA A 7 14.68 -8.66 24.80
CA ALA A 7 15.49 -7.59 25.39
C ALA A 7 15.58 -6.35 24.47
N ALA A 8 15.78 -6.55 23.16
CA ALA A 8 15.74 -5.48 22.16
C ALA A 8 14.35 -4.84 21.97
N PHE A 9 13.30 -5.55 22.40
CA PHE A 9 11.91 -5.10 22.39
C PHE A 9 11.53 -4.33 23.67
N LEU A 10 11.91 -4.83 24.84
CA LEU A 10 11.69 -4.17 26.14
C LEU A 10 12.51 -2.87 26.31
N SER A 11 13.57 -2.70 25.51
CA SER A 11 14.38 -1.47 25.47
C SER A 11 13.79 -0.37 24.58
N ARG A 12 12.66 -0.62 23.90
CA ARG A 12 12.01 0.37 23.02
C ARG A 12 11.12 1.31 23.85
N PRO A 13 10.98 2.59 23.45
CA PRO A 13 10.13 3.52 24.17
C PRO A 13 8.70 2.99 24.24
N ARG A 14 8.20 2.79 25.48
CA ARG A 14 6.80 2.41 25.74
C ARG A 14 5.88 3.45 25.11
N ARG A 15 4.88 2.99 24.37
CA ARG A 15 3.78 3.85 23.92
C ARG A 15 2.82 4.16 25.06
N PRO A 16 2.19 5.34 25.06
CA PRO A 16 1.05 5.63 25.92
C PRO A 16 -0.23 5.01 25.32
N ASN A 17 -1.06 4.43 26.20
CA ASN A 17 -2.50 4.15 26.03
C ASN A 17 -2.96 3.04 25.05
N VAL A 18 -2.39 1.84 25.07
CA VAL A 18 -3.09 0.62 24.63
C VAL A 18 -3.18 -0.34 25.81
N THR A 19 -4.40 -0.71 26.20
CA THR A 19 -4.63 -1.65 27.31
C THR A 19 -4.31 -3.09 26.88
N VAL A 20 -3.93 -3.94 27.83
CA VAL A 20 -3.64 -5.37 27.59
C VAL A 20 -4.83 -6.09 26.92
N SER A 21 -6.06 -5.68 27.23
CA SER A 21 -7.28 -6.23 26.61
C SER A 21 -7.48 -5.79 25.16
N GLN A 22 -7.17 -4.52 24.83
CA GLN A 22 -7.17 -4.03 23.45
C GLN A 22 -6.10 -4.77 22.61
N TYR A 23 -4.90 -4.95 23.17
CA TYR A 23 -3.82 -5.70 22.54
C TYR A 23 -4.21 -7.17 22.25
N ALA A 24 -4.78 -7.88 23.24
CA ALA A 24 -5.24 -9.26 23.06
C ALA A 24 -6.35 -9.40 22.00
N ARG A 25 -7.23 -8.39 21.88
CA ARG A 25 -8.32 -8.37 20.89
C ARG A 25 -7.80 -8.10 19.48
N LEU A 26 -6.89 -7.14 19.32
CA LEU A 26 -6.20 -6.86 18.05
C LEU A 26 -5.48 -8.12 17.55
N THR A 27 -4.72 -8.76 18.43
CA THR A 27 -3.99 -10.01 18.19
C THR A 27 -4.91 -11.14 17.70
N ARG A 28 -6.06 -11.32 18.36
CA ARG A 28 -7.02 -12.38 18.01
C ARG A 28 -7.68 -12.14 16.66
N ASN A 29 -7.99 -10.89 16.33
CA ASN A 29 -8.66 -10.52 15.07
C ASN A 29 -7.73 -10.68 13.87
N VAL A 30 -6.49 -10.20 13.99
CA VAL A 30 -5.41 -10.47 13.04
C VAL A 30 -5.32 -11.97 12.80
N THR A 31 -5.09 -12.74 13.86
CA THR A 31 -4.94 -14.20 13.77
C THR A 31 -6.15 -14.85 13.10
N LYS A 32 -7.38 -14.42 13.41
CA LYS A 32 -8.60 -14.96 12.78
C LYS A 32 -8.68 -14.64 11.28
N ALA A 33 -8.37 -13.41 10.87
CA ALA A 33 -8.33 -13.01 9.45
C ALA A 33 -7.22 -13.75 8.67
N PHE A 34 -6.08 -13.99 9.33
CA PHE A 34 -4.98 -14.79 8.78
C PHE A 34 -5.29 -16.28 8.71
N LEU A 35 -6.02 -16.83 9.68
CA LEU A 35 -6.40 -18.24 9.71
C LEU A 35 -7.55 -18.56 8.74
N SER A 36 -8.47 -17.61 8.50
CA SER A 36 -9.56 -17.80 7.54
C SER A 36 -9.06 -17.83 6.10
N THR A 37 -8.10 -16.96 5.75
CA THR A 37 -7.45 -16.95 4.42
C THR A 37 -6.57 -18.17 4.17
N THR A 38 -6.06 -18.83 5.22
CA THR A 38 -5.22 -20.04 5.08
C THR A 38 -5.99 -21.35 5.04
N SER A 39 -7.15 -21.43 5.68
CA SER A 39 -8.00 -22.63 5.73
C SER A 39 -8.43 -23.13 4.33
N ALA A 40 -8.61 -22.22 3.37
CA ALA A 40 -9.11 -22.53 2.03
C ALA A 40 -8.10 -23.25 1.10
N ASN A 41 -6.81 -23.32 1.44
CA ASN A 41 -5.76 -23.83 0.54
C ASN A 41 -4.69 -24.66 1.26
N SER A 42 -5.13 -25.67 2.01
CA SER A 42 -4.26 -26.52 2.82
C SER A 42 -3.76 -27.76 2.07
N GLN A 43 -2.63 -27.61 1.35
CA GLN A 43 -1.68 -28.71 1.06
C GLN A 43 -0.39 -28.16 0.41
N ARG A 44 0.65 -27.87 1.20
CA ARG A 44 2.10 -27.84 0.84
C ARG A 44 2.95 -27.46 2.08
N ASP A 45 3.95 -28.27 2.40
CA ASP A 45 4.71 -28.32 3.67
C ASP A 45 5.93 -27.35 3.77
N GLY A 46 5.79 -26.07 3.41
CA GLY A 46 6.91 -25.11 3.47
C GLY A 46 6.56 -23.71 3.98
N PRO A 47 7.56 -22.92 4.43
CA PRO A 47 7.36 -21.52 4.81
C PRO A 47 6.89 -20.69 3.60
N ALA A 48 6.00 -19.74 3.86
CA ALA A 48 5.32 -18.94 2.83
C ALA A 48 6.03 -17.61 2.53
N ASN A 49 5.48 -16.81 1.63
CA ASN A 49 5.94 -15.46 1.35
C ASN A 49 4.98 -14.45 2.01
N LEU A 50 5.49 -13.46 2.75
CA LEU A 50 4.68 -12.35 3.27
C LEU A 50 4.75 -11.18 2.28
N LEU A 51 3.61 -10.67 1.84
CA LEU A 51 3.49 -9.43 1.06
C LEU A 51 2.77 -8.38 1.91
N ILE A 52 3.40 -7.23 2.07
CA ILE A 52 2.81 -6.05 2.72
C ILE A 52 2.73 -4.95 1.67
N THR A 53 1.54 -4.62 1.22
CA THR A 53 1.33 -3.43 0.38
C THR A 53 0.75 -2.30 1.19
N VAL A 54 1.12 -1.06 0.86
CA VAL A 54 0.65 0.13 1.59
C VAL A 54 0.24 1.20 0.58
N ASP A 55 -0.81 1.97 0.87
CA ASP A 55 -1.03 3.21 0.13
C ASP A 55 0.04 4.26 0.47
N ALA A 56 0.24 5.20 -0.43
CA ALA A 56 1.22 6.27 -0.29
C ALA A 56 0.62 7.51 0.39
N PHE A 57 -0.10 8.34 -0.37
CA PHE A 57 -0.67 9.59 0.09
C PHE A 57 -1.84 9.32 1.04
N GLY A 58 -1.84 9.94 2.23
CA GLY A 58 -2.86 9.71 3.26
C GLY A 58 -2.46 8.59 4.24
N THR A 59 -1.62 7.65 3.81
CA THR A 59 -1.18 6.50 4.61
C THR A 59 0.30 6.55 4.99
N LEU A 60 1.26 6.37 4.07
CA LEU A 60 2.70 6.45 4.39
C LEU A 60 3.18 7.89 4.61
N TYR A 61 2.68 8.82 3.81
CA TYR A 61 2.96 10.24 3.94
C TYR A 61 1.70 11.07 3.74
N ARG A 62 1.71 12.28 4.28
CA ARG A 62 0.59 13.22 4.22
C ARG A 62 1.09 14.62 3.91
N PRO A 63 0.22 15.51 3.41
CA PRO A 63 0.64 16.89 3.18
C PRO A 63 0.97 17.55 4.52
N ASP A 64 2.07 18.31 4.57
CA ASP A 64 2.55 19.02 5.77
C ASP A 64 1.49 20.00 6.31
N ILE A 65 0.90 20.77 5.39
CA ILE A 65 -0.33 21.55 5.60
C ILE A 65 -1.32 21.25 4.47
N PRO A 66 -2.63 21.57 4.61
CA PRO A 66 -3.61 21.32 3.55
C PRO A 66 -3.15 21.80 2.16
N VAL A 67 -3.30 20.96 1.14
CA VAL A 67 -2.79 21.17 -0.23
C VAL A 67 -3.15 22.55 -0.79
N HIS A 68 -4.39 23.01 -0.62
CA HIS A 68 -4.84 24.31 -1.09
C HIS A 68 -4.11 25.49 -0.41
N LYS A 69 -3.70 25.34 0.86
CA LYS A 69 -2.90 26.36 1.56
C LYS A 69 -1.47 26.39 1.02
N GLN A 70 -0.92 25.24 0.62
CA GLN A 70 0.37 25.19 -0.06
C GLN A 70 0.30 25.85 -1.44
N TYR A 71 -0.78 25.62 -2.21
CA TYR A 71 -1.02 26.33 -3.47
C TYR A 71 -0.99 27.85 -3.28
N PHE A 72 -1.73 28.34 -2.27
CA PHE A 72 -1.72 29.76 -1.91
C PHE A 72 -0.31 30.25 -1.57
N HIS A 73 0.41 29.57 -0.67
CA HIS A 73 1.74 30.01 -0.25
C HIS A 73 2.74 30.03 -1.41
N VAL A 74 2.83 28.95 -2.20
CA VAL A 74 3.77 28.85 -3.33
C VAL A 74 3.47 29.91 -4.40
N ALA A 75 2.19 30.16 -4.70
CA ALA A 75 1.82 31.23 -5.63
C ALA A 75 2.18 32.61 -5.08
N ASN A 76 1.84 32.87 -3.81
CA ASN A 76 2.03 34.15 -3.15
C ASN A 76 3.52 34.49 -2.88
N GLU A 77 4.44 33.54 -3.01
CA GLU A 77 5.89 33.80 -2.94
C GLU A 77 6.39 34.77 -4.02
N LYS A 78 5.80 34.71 -5.22
CA LYS A 78 6.21 35.55 -6.36
C LYS A 78 5.07 36.36 -6.97
N PHE A 79 3.83 35.93 -6.78
CA PHE A 79 2.65 36.50 -7.41
C PHE A 79 1.62 36.82 -6.32
N PRO A 80 1.58 38.07 -5.82
CA PRO A 80 0.70 38.45 -4.72
C PRO A 80 -0.75 38.01 -4.96
N LEU A 81 -1.33 37.39 -3.94
CA LEU A 81 -2.73 36.97 -3.88
C LEU A 81 -3.44 37.69 -2.75
N GLU A 82 -4.73 37.97 -2.94
CA GLU A 82 -5.58 38.45 -1.86
C GLU A 82 -5.77 37.35 -0.80
N GLN A 83 -5.90 37.76 0.47
CA GLN A 83 -5.88 36.83 1.60
C GLN A 83 -7.08 35.86 1.62
N ASP A 84 -8.19 36.26 1.01
CA ASP A 84 -9.42 35.48 0.86
C ASP A 84 -9.24 34.28 -0.11
N ALA A 85 -8.32 34.38 -1.08
CA ALA A 85 -7.97 33.31 -2.01
C ALA A 85 -7.59 32.01 -1.29
N LYS A 86 -6.96 32.12 -0.11
CA LYS A 86 -6.59 30.99 0.75
C LYS A 86 -7.75 30.05 1.06
N ASN A 87 -8.98 30.57 1.11
CA ASN A 87 -10.18 29.79 1.45
C ASN A 87 -10.97 29.34 0.20
N THR A 88 -10.72 29.93 -0.96
CA THR A 88 -11.48 29.64 -2.20
C THR A 88 -10.72 28.71 -3.15
N ILE A 89 -9.37 28.69 -3.08
CA ILE A 89 -8.50 27.82 -3.91
C ILE A 89 -8.88 26.33 -3.75
N GLU A 90 -9.31 25.91 -2.56
CA GLU A 90 -9.69 24.51 -2.32
C GLU A 90 -10.79 24.03 -3.26
N LYS A 91 -11.82 24.87 -3.47
CA LYS A 91 -12.92 24.54 -4.37
C LYS A 91 -12.45 24.51 -5.82
N GLY A 92 -11.73 25.55 -6.26
CA GLY A 92 -11.17 25.62 -7.62
C GLY A 92 -10.28 24.42 -7.95
N LEU A 93 -9.43 24.00 -7.01
CA LEU A 93 -8.57 22.84 -7.17
C LEU A 93 -9.36 21.54 -7.32
N LYS A 94 -10.36 21.31 -6.46
CA LYS A 94 -11.22 20.11 -6.55
C LYS A 94 -11.98 20.06 -7.88
N ASP A 95 -12.54 21.19 -8.30
CA ASP A 95 -13.30 21.30 -9.55
C ASP A 95 -12.38 21.09 -10.77
N ALA A 96 -11.17 21.66 -10.74
CA ALA A 96 -10.16 21.48 -11.78
C ALA A 96 -9.69 20.02 -11.89
N ILE A 97 -9.36 19.36 -10.77
CA ILE A 97 -8.98 17.93 -10.73
C ILE A 97 -10.11 17.07 -11.29
N LYS A 98 -11.35 17.29 -10.84
CA LYS A 98 -12.51 16.51 -11.30
C LYS A 98 -12.76 16.69 -12.81
N SER A 99 -12.70 17.93 -13.29
CA SER A 99 -12.83 18.26 -14.71
C SER A 99 -11.73 17.61 -15.54
N GLN A 100 -10.48 17.70 -15.07
CA GLN A 100 -9.33 17.15 -15.76
C GLN A 100 -9.34 15.61 -15.75
N MET A 101 -9.76 14.98 -14.66
CA MET A 101 -9.90 13.52 -14.58
C MET A 101 -10.96 13.01 -15.55
N LYS A 102 -12.07 13.74 -15.73
CA LYS A 102 -13.10 13.40 -16.72
C LYS A 102 -12.58 13.53 -18.16
N LYS A 103 -11.80 14.58 -18.45
CA LYS A 103 -11.29 14.87 -19.80
C LYS A 103 -10.11 13.99 -20.18
N HIS A 104 -9.23 13.73 -19.22
CA HIS A 104 -7.94 13.06 -19.36
C HIS A 104 -7.76 12.07 -18.19
N PRO A 105 -8.45 10.92 -18.19
CA PRO A 105 -8.38 9.94 -17.09
C PRO A 105 -6.97 9.44 -16.82
N ILE A 106 -6.73 8.99 -15.60
CA ILE A 106 -5.46 8.36 -15.17
C ILE A 106 -4.27 9.28 -15.49
N TYR A 107 -4.35 10.52 -14.99
CA TYR A 107 -3.32 11.55 -15.13
C TYR A 107 -2.88 11.79 -16.58
N GLY A 108 -3.79 11.58 -17.55
CA GLY A 108 -3.52 11.80 -18.97
C GLY A 108 -3.19 10.57 -19.79
N ARG A 109 -2.92 9.42 -19.15
CA ARG A 109 -2.51 8.18 -19.83
C ARG A 109 -3.49 7.76 -20.92
N ALA A 110 -4.79 7.79 -20.64
CA ALA A 110 -5.82 7.36 -21.58
C ALA A 110 -5.92 8.25 -22.83
N THR A 111 -5.36 9.45 -22.77
CA THR A 111 -5.46 10.49 -23.82
C THR A 111 -4.12 10.92 -24.39
N GLY A 112 -3.01 10.34 -23.91
CA GLY A 112 -1.66 10.61 -24.43
C GLY A 112 -1.00 11.90 -23.94
N ILE A 113 -1.51 12.56 -22.89
CA ILE A 113 -0.80 13.68 -22.24
C ILE A 113 -0.02 13.18 -21.03
N SER A 114 1.12 13.79 -20.76
CA SER A 114 1.95 13.44 -19.60
C SER A 114 1.30 13.90 -18.29
N PRO A 115 1.64 13.28 -17.14
CA PRO A 115 1.21 13.77 -15.83
C PRO A 115 1.60 15.22 -15.57
N LYS A 116 2.76 15.65 -16.07
CA LYS A 116 3.22 17.04 -15.93
C LYS A 116 2.31 18.03 -16.65
N GLU A 117 1.93 17.72 -17.89
CA GLU A 117 0.95 18.51 -18.64
C GLU A 117 -0.43 18.45 -17.99
N TRP A 118 -0.83 17.28 -17.51
CA TRP A 118 -2.10 17.09 -16.82
C TRP A 118 -2.22 18.00 -15.58
N TRP A 119 -1.19 18.02 -14.74
CA TRP A 119 -1.14 18.87 -13.55
C TRP A 119 -0.93 20.34 -13.88
N LYS A 120 -0.22 20.68 -14.97
CA LYS A 120 -0.13 22.06 -15.46
C LYS A 120 -1.52 22.64 -15.76
N GLU A 121 -2.37 21.90 -16.45
CA GLU A 121 -3.74 22.32 -16.76
C GLU A 121 -4.61 22.46 -15.50
N VAL A 122 -4.42 21.57 -14.51
CA VAL A 122 -5.10 21.70 -13.21
C VAL A 122 -4.68 22.99 -12.51
N VAL A 123 -3.39 23.31 -12.47
CA VAL A 123 -2.90 24.55 -11.88
C VAL A 123 -3.48 25.76 -12.59
N ILE A 124 -3.42 25.81 -13.93
CA ILE A 124 -3.94 26.94 -14.71
C ILE A 124 -5.42 27.18 -14.37
N LYS A 125 -6.27 26.15 -14.49
CA LYS A 125 -7.70 26.25 -14.18
C LYS A 125 -7.98 26.64 -12.72
N THR A 126 -7.16 26.16 -11.79
CA THR A 126 -7.30 26.51 -10.36
C THR A 126 -7.02 27.99 -10.13
N MET A 127 -6.07 28.57 -10.87
CA MET A 127 -5.54 29.90 -10.62
C MET A 127 -6.13 31.01 -11.51
N GLU A 128 -6.85 30.65 -12.58
CA GLU A 128 -7.58 31.56 -13.47
C GLU A 128 -8.44 32.62 -12.75
N PRO A 129 -9.18 32.31 -11.66
CA PRO A 129 -9.97 33.32 -10.96
C PRO A 129 -9.16 34.43 -10.28
N TYR A 130 -7.86 34.20 -10.04
CA TYR A 130 -7.00 35.11 -9.26
C TYR A 130 -6.01 35.89 -10.12
N TYR A 131 -5.84 35.51 -11.38
CA TYR A 131 -4.91 36.18 -12.29
C TYR A 131 -5.57 36.43 -13.64
N PRO A 132 -5.51 37.67 -14.18
CA PRO A 132 -5.95 37.95 -15.56
C PRO A 132 -5.25 37.09 -16.60
N THR A 133 -4.00 36.72 -16.32
CA THR A 133 -3.22 35.72 -17.07
C THR A 133 -2.38 34.96 -16.07
N VAL A 134 -2.59 33.64 -15.96
CA VAL A 134 -1.84 32.81 -15.03
C VAL A 134 -0.35 32.86 -15.39
N PRO A 135 0.55 33.20 -14.44
CA PRO A 135 1.98 33.25 -14.71
C PRO A 135 2.51 31.90 -15.21
N GLU A 136 3.26 31.93 -16.31
CA GLU A 136 3.74 30.70 -16.99
C GLU A 136 4.64 29.83 -16.09
N THR A 137 5.33 30.44 -15.12
CA THR A 137 6.22 29.74 -14.19
C THR A 137 5.51 29.10 -13.00
N LEU A 138 4.26 29.49 -12.71
CA LEU A 138 3.53 29.00 -11.52
C LEU A 138 3.26 27.48 -11.56
N PRO A 139 2.83 26.88 -12.68
CA PRO A 139 2.71 25.42 -12.79
C PRO A 139 4.02 24.68 -12.48
N GLU A 140 5.17 25.19 -12.96
CA GLU A 140 6.47 24.57 -12.72
C GLU A 140 6.89 24.68 -11.24
N MET A 141 6.61 25.83 -10.61
CA MET A 141 6.86 26.04 -9.18
C MET A 141 6.07 25.04 -8.32
N LEU A 142 4.77 24.89 -8.60
CA LEU A 142 3.91 23.94 -7.89
C LEU A 142 4.30 22.49 -8.18
N TRP A 143 4.60 22.15 -9.43
CA TRP A 143 5.11 20.83 -9.80
C TRP A 143 6.36 20.46 -8.99
N THR A 144 7.33 21.38 -8.93
CA THR A 144 8.58 21.19 -8.19
C THR A 144 8.30 21.05 -6.69
N HIS A 145 7.48 21.93 -6.12
CA HIS A 145 7.12 21.90 -4.70
C HIS A 145 6.52 20.54 -4.29
N PHE A 146 5.51 20.08 -5.03
CA PHE A 146 4.81 18.80 -4.79
C PHE A 146 5.57 17.55 -5.25
N SER A 147 6.80 17.69 -5.75
CA SER A 147 7.71 16.57 -6.05
C SER A 147 8.80 16.40 -4.98
N THR A 148 8.73 17.15 -3.87
CA THR A 148 9.76 17.15 -2.82
C THR A 148 9.15 17.04 -1.43
N LYS A 149 10.00 16.80 -0.42
CA LYS A 149 9.62 16.83 1.00
C LYS A 149 9.07 18.17 1.50
N LYS A 150 9.17 19.26 0.72
CA LYS A 150 8.58 20.56 1.13
C LYS A 150 7.06 20.49 1.25
N ALA A 151 6.42 19.59 0.51
CA ALA A 151 4.97 19.48 0.50
C ALA A 151 4.42 18.45 1.49
N TYR A 152 5.28 17.59 2.03
CA TYR A 152 4.86 16.37 2.72
C TYR A 152 5.70 16.06 3.94
N GLU A 153 5.09 15.33 4.86
CA GLU A 153 5.76 14.68 5.98
C GLU A 153 5.32 13.21 6.06
N LEU A 154 6.13 12.37 6.70
CA LEU A 154 5.75 10.99 6.98
C LEU A 154 4.56 10.94 7.96
N SER A 155 3.63 10.02 7.71
CA SER A 155 2.47 9.83 8.58
C SER A 155 2.88 9.31 9.96
N GLU A 156 1.97 9.45 10.93
CA GLU A 156 2.23 9.03 12.29
C GLU A 156 2.53 7.52 12.35
N GLY A 157 3.74 7.20 12.82
CA GLY A 157 4.20 5.83 12.96
C GLY A 157 4.82 5.20 11.71
N ALA A 158 4.88 5.91 10.58
CA ALA A 158 5.47 5.38 9.34
C ALA A 158 6.95 5.01 9.51
N THR A 159 7.77 5.87 10.14
CA THR A 159 9.20 5.59 10.38
C THR A 159 9.44 4.28 11.15
N PRO A 160 8.89 4.09 12.36
CA PRO A 160 9.07 2.83 13.09
C PRO A 160 8.42 1.63 12.39
N PHE A 161 7.33 1.82 11.64
CA PHE A 161 6.76 0.78 10.78
C PHE A 161 7.76 0.28 9.73
N LEU A 162 8.36 1.21 8.98
CA LEU A 162 9.38 0.90 7.96
C LEU A 162 10.65 0.29 8.59
N GLN A 163 11.06 0.74 9.78
CA GLN A 163 12.19 0.15 10.50
C GLN A 163 11.92 -1.31 10.91
N ASN A 164 10.72 -1.62 11.41
CA ASN A 164 10.37 -3.00 11.76
C ASN A 164 10.25 -3.91 10.54
N ILE A 165 9.75 -3.40 9.42
CA ILE A 165 9.76 -4.13 8.15
C ILE A 165 11.18 -4.60 7.82
N ARG A 166 12.20 -3.74 8.01
CA ARG A 166 13.60 -4.15 7.79
C ARG A 166 14.02 -5.30 8.70
N HIS A 167 13.57 -5.29 9.96
CA HIS A 167 13.84 -6.38 10.89
C HIS A 167 13.18 -7.71 10.47
N LEU A 168 11.89 -7.67 10.10
CA LEU A 168 11.14 -8.86 9.65
C LEU A 168 11.76 -9.48 8.42
N LYS A 169 12.22 -8.64 7.51
CA LYS A 169 12.85 -9.09 6.29
C LYS A 169 14.21 -9.78 6.55
N LYS A 170 14.98 -9.33 7.56
CA LYS A 170 16.14 -10.07 8.08
C LYS A 170 15.75 -11.45 8.65
N ILE A 171 14.67 -11.52 9.44
CA ILE A 171 14.16 -12.79 9.99
C ILE A 171 13.75 -13.75 8.84
N ALA A 172 13.10 -13.22 7.80
CA ALA A 172 12.72 -13.97 6.61
C ALA A 172 13.95 -14.57 5.90
N TYR A 173 15.01 -13.79 5.74
CA TYR A 173 16.26 -14.24 5.14
C TYR A 173 16.91 -15.38 5.94
N GLU A 174 16.99 -15.23 7.26
CA GLU A 174 17.51 -16.28 8.15
C GLU A 174 16.63 -17.54 8.10
N THR A 175 15.32 -17.39 7.93
CA THR A 175 14.37 -18.50 7.76
C THR A 175 14.57 -19.23 6.45
N ARG A 176 14.70 -18.50 5.32
CA ARG A 176 15.05 -19.08 4.02
C ARG A 176 16.37 -19.84 4.06
N SER A 177 17.34 -19.33 4.81
CA SER A 177 18.64 -19.97 5.05
C SER A 177 18.61 -21.14 6.03
N ARG A 178 17.42 -21.54 6.49
CA ARG A 178 17.19 -22.60 7.51
C ARG A 178 17.88 -22.35 8.85
N LYS A 179 18.22 -21.09 9.16
CA LYS A 179 18.80 -20.68 10.45
C LYS A 179 17.72 -20.39 11.49
N LEU A 180 16.56 -19.92 11.03
CA LEU A 180 15.37 -19.72 11.85
C LEU A 180 14.23 -20.59 11.33
N ASN A 181 13.30 -20.91 12.24
CA ASN A 181 12.04 -21.57 11.91
C ASN A 181 10.92 -20.55 12.07
N TRP A 182 10.71 -19.74 11.03
CA TRP A 182 9.59 -18.81 10.93
C TRP A 182 8.57 -19.29 9.87
N GLY A 183 7.31 -18.90 10.02
CA GLY A 183 6.25 -19.18 9.04
C GLY A 183 6.49 -18.57 7.64
N PHE A 184 7.41 -17.61 7.51
CA PHE A 184 7.68 -16.91 6.25
C PHE A 184 9.17 -16.95 5.85
N LYS A 185 9.43 -17.35 4.61
CA LYS A 185 10.78 -17.36 4.01
C LYS A 185 11.13 -16.06 3.31
N SER A 186 10.15 -15.22 2.99
CA SER A 186 10.35 -13.90 2.42
C SER A 186 9.38 -12.89 3.02
N VAL A 187 9.78 -11.62 2.99
CA VAL A 187 8.91 -10.48 3.22
C VAL A 187 9.14 -9.50 2.07
N THR A 188 8.10 -9.21 1.33
CA THR A 188 8.09 -8.24 0.23
C THR A 188 7.18 -7.08 0.60
N VAL A 189 7.61 -5.86 0.36
CA VAL A 189 6.86 -4.65 0.66
C VAL A 189 6.70 -3.80 -0.58
N GLY A 190 5.49 -3.34 -0.87
CA GLY A 190 5.23 -2.49 -2.02
C GLY A 190 4.26 -1.36 -1.72
N VAL A 191 4.26 -0.36 -2.59
CA VAL A 191 3.24 0.70 -2.58
C VAL A 191 2.20 0.40 -3.65
N VAL A 192 0.92 0.59 -3.34
CA VAL A 192 -0.18 0.52 -4.33
C VAL A 192 -1.04 1.76 -4.20
N THR A 193 -0.96 2.65 -5.18
CA THR A 193 -1.49 4.01 -5.05
C THR A 193 -2.15 4.54 -6.32
N ASN A 194 -3.24 5.29 -6.15
CA ASN A 194 -3.84 6.07 -7.24
C ASN A 194 -3.04 7.36 -7.36
N SER A 195 -1.99 7.32 -8.17
CA SER A 195 -1.05 8.43 -8.36
C SER A 195 -0.37 8.34 -9.72
N ASP A 196 0.32 9.42 -10.09
CA ASP A 196 1.31 9.41 -11.14
C ASP A 196 2.69 8.98 -10.60
N ASP A 197 3.68 8.84 -11.48
CA ASP A 197 4.97 8.25 -11.14
C ASP A 197 5.84 9.11 -10.22
N ARG A 198 5.49 10.39 -9.99
CA ARG A 198 6.22 11.28 -9.05
C ARG A 198 6.20 10.78 -7.62
N VAL A 199 5.29 9.88 -7.25
CA VAL A 199 5.26 9.30 -5.89
C VAL A 199 6.62 8.69 -5.50
N VAL A 200 7.38 8.17 -6.47
CA VAL A 200 8.73 7.64 -6.23
C VAL A 200 9.69 8.74 -5.78
N ASP A 201 9.63 9.91 -6.41
CA ASP A 201 10.47 11.06 -6.06
C ASP A 201 10.09 11.61 -4.68
N VAL A 202 8.79 11.62 -4.35
CA VAL A 202 8.30 12.01 -3.03
C VAL A 202 8.80 11.05 -1.94
N LEU A 203 8.70 9.74 -2.17
CA LEU A 203 9.19 8.73 -1.23
C LEU A 203 10.70 8.86 -0.99
N LYS A 204 11.48 9.05 -2.06
CA LYS A 204 12.92 9.30 -1.97
C LYS A 204 13.24 10.57 -1.19
N ALA A 205 12.51 11.66 -1.45
CA ALA A 205 12.71 12.93 -0.74
C ALA A 205 12.36 12.84 0.76
N LEU A 206 11.52 11.87 1.16
CA LEU A 206 11.17 11.54 2.54
C LEU A 206 12.08 10.46 3.16
N ASP A 207 13.23 10.19 2.53
CA ASP A 207 14.22 9.19 2.96
C ASP A 207 13.67 7.75 3.04
N VAL A 208 12.64 7.46 2.23
CA VAL A 208 12.08 6.11 2.06
C VAL A 208 12.70 5.46 0.81
N GLY A 209 13.67 4.57 1.02
CA GLY A 209 14.35 3.85 -0.06
C GLY A 209 13.42 2.88 -0.80
N VAL A 210 13.45 2.95 -2.14
CA VAL A 210 12.67 2.13 -3.09
C VAL A 210 13.62 1.38 -4.01
N ILE A 211 13.47 0.06 -4.12
CA ILE A 211 14.40 -0.82 -4.85
C ILE A 211 13.99 -1.06 -6.31
N TYR A 212 12.71 -1.29 -6.65
CA TYR A 212 12.34 -1.83 -7.97
C TYR A 212 11.03 -1.32 -8.63
N ARG A 213 10.96 -1.52 -9.96
CA ARG A 213 9.94 -1.09 -10.93
C ARG A 213 8.67 -1.96 -10.90
N THR A 214 7.50 -1.34 -11.07
CA THR A 214 6.24 -2.06 -11.24
C THR A 214 6.12 -2.73 -12.61
N VAL A 215 5.53 -3.94 -12.62
CA VAL A 215 5.09 -4.60 -13.86
C VAL A 215 3.98 -3.76 -14.48
N SER A 216 4.26 -3.11 -15.61
CA SER A 216 3.41 -2.08 -16.23
C SER A 216 2.13 -2.63 -16.91
N SER A 217 1.83 -3.92 -16.75
CA SER A 217 0.63 -4.55 -17.30
C SER A 217 0.19 -5.74 -16.42
N PRO A 218 -1.12 -5.88 -16.11
CA PRO A 218 -1.62 -7.09 -15.49
C PRO A 218 -1.38 -8.29 -16.42
N PRO A 219 -1.09 -9.49 -15.89
CA PRO A 219 -0.94 -10.67 -16.73
C PRO A 219 -2.24 -10.91 -17.50
N SER A 220 -2.19 -10.86 -18.83
CA SER A 220 -3.25 -11.37 -19.69
C SER A 220 -3.45 -12.86 -19.40
N ASN A 221 -4.72 -13.30 -19.44
CA ASN A 221 -5.23 -14.62 -19.03
C ASN A 221 -4.25 -15.80 -19.07
N ALA A 222 -4.37 -16.67 -18.06
CA ALA A 222 -3.63 -17.91 -17.86
C ALA A 222 -3.33 -18.66 -19.17
N GLY A 223 -2.03 -18.78 -19.50
CA GLY A 223 -1.57 -19.71 -20.54
C GLY A 223 -0.33 -19.29 -21.30
N GLU A 224 -0.02 -18.00 -21.42
CA GLU A 224 1.10 -17.55 -22.25
C GLU A 224 2.26 -17.01 -21.43
N THR A 225 3.34 -17.79 -21.35
CA THR A 225 4.67 -17.34 -20.95
C THR A 225 5.18 -16.32 -21.96
N ASN A 226 4.81 -15.06 -21.80
CA ASN A 226 5.43 -13.97 -22.55
C ASN A 226 6.86 -13.76 -22.03
N GLN A 227 7.82 -14.45 -22.64
CA GLN A 227 9.26 -14.30 -22.41
C GLN A 227 9.81 -12.94 -22.86
N ASN A 228 8.98 -12.07 -23.46
CA ASN A 228 9.37 -10.78 -24.01
C ASN A 228 8.45 -9.63 -23.54
N ALA A 229 8.22 -9.49 -22.23
CA ALA A 229 7.76 -8.21 -21.70
C ALA A 229 8.91 -7.20 -21.86
N SER A 230 8.93 -6.49 -22.99
CA SER A 230 9.94 -5.47 -23.28
C SER A 230 9.86 -4.36 -22.24
N ILE A 231 10.80 -4.38 -21.29
CA ILE A 231 11.04 -3.31 -20.33
C ILE A 231 11.64 -2.14 -21.11
N SER A 232 10.82 -1.18 -21.54
CA SER A 232 11.36 0.04 -22.14
C SER A 232 12.00 0.93 -21.06
N PRO A 233 13.29 1.27 -21.15
CA PRO A 233 13.90 2.30 -20.33
C PRO A 233 13.45 3.67 -20.86
N ARG A 234 13.05 4.58 -19.98
CA ARG A 234 13.04 6.02 -20.29
C ARG A 234 13.71 6.75 -19.13
N ASP A 235 14.38 7.81 -19.53
CA ASP A 235 15.51 8.47 -18.87
C ASP A 235 15.22 8.95 -17.45
N GLY A 236 16.19 8.74 -16.55
CA GLY A 236 16.23 9.38 -15.23
C GLY A 236 16.09 8.47 -14.01
N VAL A 237 15.84 7.17 -14.18
CA VAL A 237 15.96 6.20 -13.09
C VAL A 237 17.33 5.57 -13.18
N SER A 238 18.23 5.94 -12.26
CA SER A 238 19.42 5.16 -12.00
C SER A 238 18.97 3.75 -11.62
N ILE A 239 19.03 2.81 -12.57
CA ILE A 239 19.36 1.45 -12.19
C ILE A 239 20.69 1.65 -11.48
N VAL A 240 20.72 1.45 -10.16
CA VAL A 240 21.99 1.35 -9.46
C VAL A 240 22.61 0.06 -9.98
N GLN A 241 23.25 0.16 -11.15
CA GLN A 241 24.19 -0.81 -11.67
C GLN A 241 25.51 -0.59 -10.92
N ASP A 242 25.47 -0.59 -9.59
CA ASP A 242 26.70 -0.86 -8.84
C ASP A 242 26.88 -2.36 -8.89
N GLU A 243 27.90 -2.83 -9.59
CA GLU A 243 28.32 -4.23 -9.55
C GLU A 243 28.66 -4.68 -8.10
N ASP A 244 28.86 -3.73 -7.18
CA ASP A 244 29.03 -3.93 -5.75
C ASP A 244 27.72 -4.20 -4.97
N PHE A 245 26.55 -4.16 -5.63
CA PHE A 245 25.24 -4.47 -5.03
C PHE A 245 25.04 -5.96 -4.71
N TYR A 246 25.90 -6.84 -5.23
CA TYR A 246 25.87 -8.30 -5.00
C TYR A 246 26.50 -8.75 -3.67
N ASP A 247 26.70 -7.86 -2.71
CA ASP A 247 26.96 -8.28 -1.33
C ASP A 247 25.63 -8.72 -0.68
N GLU A 248 25.45 -10.03 -0.51
CA GLU A 248 24.29 -10.66 0.17
C GLU A 248 23.94 -10.01 1.52
N ARG A 249 24.89 -9.31 2.17
CA ARG A 249 24.66 -8.59 3.43
C ARG A 249 24.05 -7.19 3.28
N ARG A 250 24.13 -6.55 2.10
CA ARG A 250 23.69 -5.15 1.87
C ARG A 250 22.34 -4.99 1.20
N GLN A 251 21.79 -6.03 0.57
CA GLN A 251 20.47 -5.97 -0.08
C GLN A 251 19.34 -5.56 0.88
N TRP A 252 19.45 -5.89 2.17
CA TRP A 252 18.46 -5.51 3.18
C TRP A 252 18.53 -4.02 3.61
N GLU A 253 19.64 -3.36 3.31
CA GLU A 253 19.90 -1.95 3.66
C GLU A 253 19.56 -0.98 2.52
N ALA A 254 19.53 -1.48 1.27
CA ALA A 254 19.36 -0.70 0.03
C ALA A 254 18.00 0.02 -0.13
N GLY A 255 16.95 -0.49 0.50
CA GLY A 255 15.61 0.12 0.46
C GLY A 255 14.60 -0.69 1.25
N VAL A 256 13.59 -0.03 1.81
CA VAL A 256 12.55 -0.72 2.59
C VAL A 256 11.40 -1.18 1.69
N LEU A 257 11.10 -0.41 0.64
CA LEU A 257 10.08 -0.72 -0.35
C LEU A 257 10.73 -1.45 -1.53
N ASP A 258 10.19 -2.61 -1.87
CA ASP A 258 10.65 -3.43 -2.98
C ASP A 258 10.05 -2.95 -4.29
N PHE A 259 8.80 -2.47 -4.32
CA PHE A 259 8.18 -1.94 -5.55
C PHE A 259 7.16 -0.82 -5.30
N VAL A 260 6.81 -0.08 -6.36
CA VAL A 260 5.78 1.00 -6.31
C VAL A 260 4.84 0.89 -7.50
N THR A 261 3.61 0.46 -7.25
CA THR A 261 2.53 0.28 -8.25
C THR A 261 1.61 1.50 -8.25
N THR A 262 1.75 2.33 -9.27
CA THR A 262 0.92 3.51 -9.51
C THR A 262 -0.23 3.16 -10.46
N SER A 263 -1.39 3.79 -10.28
CA SER A 263 -2.48 3.68 -11.26
C SER A 263 -2.06 4.22 -12.63
N TYR A 264 -1.17 5.21 -12.68
CA TYR A 264 -0.58 5.66 -13.93
C TYR A 264 0.25 4.58 -14.63
N ALA A 265 1.12 3.84 -13.92
CA ALA A 265 1.94 2.78 -14.50
C ALA A 265 1.12 1.56 -14.93
N VAL A 266 0.05 1.22 -14.21
CA VAL A 266 -0.80 0.06 -14.55
C VAL A 266 -1.93 0.42 -15.54
N GLY A 267 -2.45 1.63 -15.46
CA GLY A 267 -3.52 2.12 -16.34
C GLY A 267 -4.90 1.80 -15.79
N VAL A 268 -4.99 1.50 -14.50
CA VAL A 268 -6.22 1.19 -13.76
C VAL A 268 -6.07 1.73 -12.33
N GLU A 269 -7.15 2.24 -11.76
CA GLU A 269 -7.20 2.80 -10.40
C GLU A 269 -7.81 1.81 -9.39
N LYS A 270 -7.39 1.89 -8.12
CA LYS A 270 -8.13 1.31 -6.99
C LYS A 270 -9.56 1.88 -7.01
N PRO A 271 -10.61 1.08 -6.73
CA PRO A 271 -10.59 -0.27 -6.14
C PRO A 271 -10.55 -1.43 -7.15
N ASP A 272 -10.25 -1.19 -8.42
CA ASP A 272 -10.23 -2.26 -9.41
C ASP A 272 -9.18 -3.33 -9.05
N LYS A 273 -9.57 -4.61 -9.16
CA LYS A 273 -8.70 -5.74 -8.82
C LYS A 273 -7.41 -5.76 -9.66
N ALA A 274 -7.40 -5.22 -10.88
CA ALA A 274 -6.27 -5.29 -11.79
C ALA A 274 -5.00 -4.58 -11.25
N ILE A 275 -5.14 -3.47 -10.51
CA ILE A 275 -3.98 -2.79 -9.90
C ILE A 275 -3.35 -3.65 -8.79
N PHE A 276 -4.18 -4.38 -8.05
CA PHE A 276 -3.77 -5.31 -7.01
C PHE A 276 -3.10 -6.55 -7.63
N ASP A 277 -3.63 -7.07 -8.73
CA ASP A 277 -2.99 -8.17 -9.48
C ASP A 277 -1.61 -7.77 -10.03
N ALA A 278 -1.47 -6.53 -10.52
CA ALA A 278 -0.18 -5.98 -10.95
C ALA A 278 0.83 -5.86 -9.77
N ALA A 279 0.35 -5.49 -8.57
CA ALA A 279 1.18 -5.46 -7.37
C ALA A 279 1.67 -6.86 -6.98
N LEU A 280 0.79 -7.88 -7.02
CA LEU A 280 1.16 -9.27 -6.74
C LEU A 280 2.14 -9.82 -7.79
N ALA A 281 1.96 -9.47 -9.07
CA ALA A 281 2.90 -9.81 -10.13
C ALA A 281 4.27 -9.17 -9.91
N SER A 282 4.30 -7.90 -9.47
CA SER A 282 5.53 -7.19 -9.12
C SER A 282 6.25 -7.85 -7.94
N ALA A 283 5.51 -8.27 -6.91
CA ALA A 283 6.07 -9.03 -5.79
C ALA A 283 6.67 -10.37 -6.22
N ARG A 284 6.01 -11.11 -7.12
CA ARG A 284 6.55 -12.35 -7.71
C ARG A 284 7.82 -12.10 -8.52
N GLY A 285 7.80 -11.08 -9.38
CA GLY A 285 8.97 -10.67 -10.16
C GLY A 285 10.17 -10.37 -9.29
N TYR A 286 9.96 -9.59 -8.22
CA TYR A 286 10.98 -9.28 -7.23
C TYR A 286 11.56 -10.55 -6.57
N LEU A 287 10.72 -11.47 -6.10
CA LEU A 287 11.21 -12.71 -5.47
C LEU A 287 11.97 -13.60 -6.47
N ARG A 288 11.54 -13.65 -7.74
CA ARG A 288 12.26 -14.36 -8.79
C ARG A 288 13.64 -13.76 -9.03
N GLU A 289 13.73 -12.44 -9.08
CA GLU A 289 15.00 -11.73 -9.32
C GLU A 289 15.97 -11.92 -8.15
N ILE A 290 15.50 -11.75 -6.91
CA ILE A 290 16.35 -11.77 -5.73
C ILE A 290 16.69 -13.19 -5.25
N TYR A 291 15.75 -14.13 -5.34
CA TYR A 291 15.93 -15.47 -4.76
C TYR A 291 15.93 -16.59 -5.78
N ASN A 292 15.71 -16.30 -7.08
CA ASN A 292 15.43 -17.30 -8.09
C ASN A 292 14.28 -18.26 -7.66
N ASP A 293 13.34 -17.73 -6.88
CA ASP A 293 12.24 -18.48 -6.25
C ASP A 293 11.05 -17.55 -6.03
N ASP A 294 10.09 -17.58 -6.94
CA ASP A 294 8.77 -16.96 -6.80
C ASP A 294 7.69 -17.98 -6.39
N SER A 295 8.12 -19.18 -5.99
CA SER A 295 7.25 -20.26 -5.58
C SER A 295 6.74 -20.06 -4.16
N GLY A 296 5.56 -20.62 -3.91
CA GLY A 296 4.90 -20.55 -2.61
C GLY A 296 3.75 -19.55 -2.58
N ARG A 297 2.92 -19.71 -1.56
CA ARG A 297 1.76 -18.85 -1.33
C ARG A 297 2.20 -17.49 -0.80
N PHE A 298 1.51 -16.45 -1.23
CA PHE A 298 1.59 -15.15 -0.59
C PHE A 298 0.54 -15.05 0.49
N PHE A 299 0.96 -14.62 1.67
CA PHE A 299 0.09 -14.02 2.65
C PHE A 299 0.17 -12.53 2.44
N TRP A 300 -0.97 -11.92 2.14
CA TRP A 300 -0.98 -10.55 1.70
C TRP A 300 -1.77 -9.66 2.65
N ILE A 301 -1.12 -8.61 3.13
CA ILE A 301 -1.72 -7.50 3.87
C ILE A 301 -1.67 -6.25 2.99
N HIS A 302 -2.80 -5.54 2.86
CA HIS A 302 -2.83 -4.19 2.34
C HIS A 302 -3.23 -3.20 3.45
N VAL A 303 -2.55 -2.06 3.53
CA VAL A 303 -2.85 -0.99 4.49
C VAL A 303 -3.10 0.31 3.74
N GLY A 304 -4.24 0.95 3.97
CA GLY A 304 -4.56 2.24 3.35
C GLY A 304 -5.67 2.99 4.09
N ASP A 305 -5.90 4.25 3.78
CA ASP A 305 -6.81 5.15 4.51
C ASP A 305 -8.20 5.28 3.88
N GLU A 306 -8.40 4.84 2.65
CA GLU A 306 -9.67 4.95 1.95
C GLU A 306 -10.40 3.60 1.92
N ALA A 307 -11.47 3.44 2.71
CA ALA A 307 -12.18 2.16 2.83
C ALA A 307 -12.62 1.55 1.48
N GLU A 308 -13.16 2.35 0.56
CA GLU A 308 -13.57 1.86 -0.75
C GLU A 308 -12.38 1.35 -1.57
N LYS A 309 -11.25 2.07 -1.57
CA LYS A 309 -10.07 1.78 -2.39
C LYS A 309 -9.15 0.72 -1.79
N ASP A 310 -8.94 0.80 -0.48
CA ASP A 310 -7.90 0.08 0.26
C ASP A 310 -8.44 -1.05 1.13
N VAL A 311 -9.77 -1.21 1.22
CA VAL A 311 -10.37 -2.39 1.86
C VAL A 311 -10.99 -3.30 0.81
N ILE A 312 -11.90 -2.78 -0.01
CA ILE A 312 -12.65 -3.61 -0.96
C ILE A 312 -11.73 -4.20 -2.04
N GLY A 313 -10.84 -3.37 -2.60
CA GLY A 313 -9.92 -3.76 -3.67
C GLY A 313 -8.99 -4.94 -3.30
N PRO A 314 -8.19 -4.83 -2.22
CA PRO A 314 -7.31 -5.92 -1.78
C PRO A 314 -8.06 -7.20 -1.41
N MET A 315 -9.24 -7.09 -0.77
CA MET A 315 -10.04 -8.25 -0.39
C MET A 315 -10.55 -9.02 -1.62
N ARG A 316 -10.98 -8.32 -2.67
CA ARG A 316 -11.32 -8.95 -3.97
C ARG A 316 -10.11 -9.61 -4.64
N ALA A 317 -8.90 -9.12 -4.36
CA ALA A 317 -7.65 -9.69 -4.84
C ALA A 317 -7.13 -10.87 -3.99
N GLY A 318 -7.84 -11.26 -2.93
CA GLY A 318 -7.47 -12.36 -2.02
C GLY A 318 -6.50 -11.96 -0.91
N GLY A 319 -6.30 -10.65 -0.69
CA GLY A 319 -5.53 -10.10 0.42
C GLY A 319 -6.38 -9.80 1.66
N VAL A 320 -5.70 -9.54 2.77
CA VAL A 320 -6.28 -9.00 4.01
C VAL A 320 -6.09 -7.48 4.00
N ALA A 321 -7.15 -6.74 4.27
CA ALA A 321 -7.07 -5.28 4.32
C ALA A 321 -7.06 -4.75 5.76
N VAL A 322 -6.31 -3.68 5.97
CA VAL A 322 -6.24 -2.90 7.20
C VAL A 322 -6.53 -1.44 6.87
N LEU A 323 -7.54 -0.88 7.52
CA LEU A 323 -7.92 0.51 7.37
C LEU A 323 -7.10 1.39 8.31
N TYR A 324 -6.32 2.30 7.77
CA TYR A 324 -5.63 3.35 8.50
C TYR A 324 -6.57 4.55 8.69
N ASP A 325 -7.11 4.71 9.90
CA ASP A 325 -8.03 5.79 10.23
C ASP A 325 -7.58 6.52 11.49
N THR A 326 -6.90 7.65 11.29
CA THR A 326 -6.45 8.56 12.36
C THR A 326 -7.60 9.13 13.21
N LYS A 327 -8.84 9.06 12.71
CA LYS A 327 -10.06 9.54 13.37
C LYS A 327 -10.91 8.42 13.95
N ARG A 328 -10.43 7.17 13.95
CA ARG A 328 -11.17 6.03 14.53
C ARG A 328 -11.59 6.32 15.96
N LYS A 329 -12.76 5.82 16.37
CA LYS A 329 -13.24 5.99 17.75
C LYS A 329 -12.38 5.16 18.70
N GLU A 330 -12.22 5.65 19.94
CA GLU A 330 -11.47 4.88 20.95
C GLU A 330 -12.14 3.51 21.18
N GLY A 331 -11.35 2.44 21.15
CA GLY A 331 -11.84 1.05 21.21
C GLY A 331 -12.36 0.46 19.89
N GLU A 332 -12.40 1.22 18.79
CA GLU A 332 -12.73 0.71 17.45
C GLU A 332 -11.51 0.00 16.84
N LEU A 333 -11.47 -1.32 16.95
CA LEU A 333 -10.41 -2.16 16.38
C LEU A 333 -10.82 -2.83 15.06
N GLU A 334 -12.11 -2.79 14.75
CA GLU A 334 -12.71 -3.48 13.61
C GLU A 334 -13.86 -2.63 13.08
N ARG A 335 -14.00 -2.57 11.75
CA ARG A 335 -15.08 -1.86 11.07
C ARG A 335 -15.70 -2.78 10.03
N MET A 336 -17.03 -2.80 10.02
CA MET A 336 -17.81 -3.45 8.97
C MET A 336 -17.88 -2.51 7.77
N ILE A 337 -17.38 -2.95 6.63
CA ILE A 337 -17.43 -2.21 5.36
C ILE A 337 -18.38 -2.96 4.43
N SER A 338 -19.42 -2.27 3.96
CA SER A 338 -20.36 -2.87 3.02
C SER A 338 -19.78 -2.91 1.62
N ILE A 339 -19.74 -4.09 1.02
CA ILE A 339 -19.29 -4.27 -0.36
C ILE A 339 -20.51 -4.12 -1.28
N ASP A 340 -20.50 -3.09 -2.13
CA ASP A 340 -21.47 -2.82 -3.20
C ASP A 340 -22.95 -2.67 -2.79
N GLY A 341 -23.27 -2.51 -1.50
CA GLY A 341 -24.65 -2.36 -1.04
C GLY A 341 -25.52 -3.61 -1.23
N VAL A 342 -24.90 -4.77 -1.55
CA VAL A 342 -25.59 -6.06 -1.78
C VAL A 342 -25.48 -7.01 -0.57
N GLY A 343 -24.85 -6.58 0.53
CA GLY A 343 -25.08 -7.16 1.85
C GLY A 343 -24.09 -8.23 2.33
N VAL A 344 -22.88 -8.32 1.76
CA VAL A 344 -21.78 -9.00 2.47
C VAL A 344 -20.86 -7.92 3.02
N ASP A 345 -21.11 -7.55 4.28
CA ASP A 345 -20.20 -6.67 5.00
C ASP A 345 -18.90 -7.43 5.28
N CYS A 346 -17.76 -6.86 4.92
CA CYS A 346 -16.47 -7.37 5.33
C CYS A 346 -16.02 -6.67 6.61
N ALA A 347 -15.51 -7.45 7.56
CA ALA A 347 -14.86 -6.90 8.73
C ALA A 347 -13.38 -6.63 8.39
N CYS A 348 -12.94 -5.38 8.53
CA CYS A 348 -11.53 -5.02 8.40
C CYS A 348 -10.97 -4.51 9.73
N MET A 349 -9.67 -4.75 9.95
CA MET A 349 -8.97 -4.18 11.09
C MET A 349 -8.80 -2.68 10.89
N VAL A 350 -8.96 -1.89 11.95
CA VAL A 350 -8.76 -0.44 11.91
C VAL A 350 -7.57 -0.08 12.80
N VAL A 351 -6.61 0.67 12.26
CA VAL A 351 -5.44 1.21 13.00
C VAL A 351 -5.47 2.74 12.93
N LYS A 352 -5.23 3.45 14.04
CA LYS A 352 -5.10 4.94 14.02
C LYS A 352 -3.67 5.41 13.76
N ASP A 353 -2.74 4.47 13.84
CA ASP A 353 -1.30 4.71 13.87
C ASP A 353 -0.60 3.50 13.27
N LEU A 354 0.28 3.73 12.30
CA LEU A 354 0.99 2.64 11.61
C LEU A 354 1.86 1.81 12.57
N ARG A 355 2.22 2.33 13.73
CA ARG A 355 2.93 1.55 14.76
C ARG A 355 2.08 0.41 15.33
N GLU A 356 0.75 0.43 15.21
CA GLU A 356 -0.11 -0.70 15.59
C GLU A 356 0.02 -1.89 14.62
N MET A 357 0.50 -1.64 13.40
CA MET A 357 0.90 -2.72 12.49
C MET A 357 2.10 -3.49 13.05
N LEU A 358 2.93 -2.90 13.91
CA LEU A 358 4.05 -3.60 14.54
C LEU A 358 3.54 -4.71 15.44
N GLU A 359 2.51 -4.42 16.23
CA GLU A 359 1.87 -5.38 17.13
C GLU A 359 1.27 -6.54 16.32
N THR A 360 0.67 -6.23 15.17
CA THR A 360 0.13 -7.20 14.22
C THR A 360 1.22 -8.13 13.67
N LEU A 361 2.35 -7.57 13.24
CA LEU A 361 3.44 -8.33 12.64
C LEU A 361 4.27 -9.10 13.68
N GLU A 362 4.38 -8.59 14.91
CA GLU A 362 5.01 -9.27 16.05
C GLU A 362 4.25 -10.54 16.42
N VAL A 363 2.91 -10.51 16.40
CA VAL A 363 2.10 -11.72 16.60
C VAL A 363 2.41 -12.79 15.54
N MET A 364 2.62 -12.38 14.29
CA MET A 364 2.99 -13.31 13.21
C MET A 364 4.36 -13.98 13.44
N GLU A 365 5.25 -13.35 14.21
CA GLU A 365 6.51 -13.95 14.68
C GLU A 365 6.26 -15.08 15.71
N PHE A 366 5.23 -14.95 16.55
CA PHE A 366 4.88 -15.94 17.58
C PHE A 366 3.94 -17.07 17.11
N MET A 367 3.34 -16.95 15.92
CA MET A 367 2.39 -17.95 15.41
C MET A 367 3.01 -19.33 15.13
N ASP A 368 4.34 -19.46 15.08
CA ASP A 368 5.02 -20.78 15.02
C ASP A 368 4.74 -21.66 16.24
N CYS A 369 4.34 -21.08 17.38
CA CYS A 369 4.01 -21.82 18.60
C CYS A 369 2.58 -22.38 18.61
N TYR A 370 1.71 -21.97 17.68
CA TYR A 370 0.25 -22.19 17.76
C TYR A 370 -0.31 -23.13 16.68
N ARG A 371 0.48 -24.05 16.12
CA ARG A 371 -0.02 -25.14 15.26
C ARG A 371 -0.92 -26.18 15.98
N GLY A 372 -1.36 -25.91 17.21
CA GLY A 372 -2.03 -26.86 18.11
C GLY A 372 -3.42 -26.47 18.61
N LEU A 373 -4.23 -25.71 17.87
CA LEU A 373 -5.63 -25.44 18.25
C LEU A 373 -6.63 -25.97 17.20
N GLY A 374 -7.06 -27.22 17.41
CA GLY A 374 -7.99 -27.96 16.56
C GLY A 374 -9.48 -27.65 16.75
N TRP A 375 -9.89 -26.38 16.63
CA TRP A 375 -11.32 -26.00 16.72
C TRP A 375 -11.78 -24.98 15.67
N MET A 376 -11.30 -25.11 14.43
CA MET A 376 -11.88 -24.50 13.24
C MET A 376 -12.05 -25.52 12.11
N ARG A 377 -12.73 -26.63 12.41
CA ARG A 377 -13.37 -27.47 11.39
C ARG A 377 -14.85 -27.56 11.72
N GLU A 378 -15.63 -26.63 11.20
CA GLU A 378 -16.94 -26.93 10.58
C GLU A 378 -17.22 -25.83 9.54
N PRO A 379 -17.38 -26.15 8.25
CA PRO A 379 -18.10 -25.27 7.34
C PRO A 379 -19.60 -25.28 7.72
N LEU A 380 -20.25 -24.12 7.60
CA LEU A 380 -21.70 -23.99 7.70
C LEU A 380 -22.40 -25.07 6.84
N PRO A 381 -23.47 -25.72 7.34
CA PRO A 381 -24.18 -26.72 6.54
C PRO A 381 -24.73 -26.07 5.27
N THR A 382 -24.38 -26.64 4.12
CA THR A 382 -24.96 -26.30 2.83
C THR A 382 -26.46 -26.55 2.88
N ALA A 383 -27.25 -25.56 2.41
CA ALA A 383 -28.68 -25.69 2.27
C ALA A 383 -29.01 -26.97 1.50
N ALA A 384 -29.92 -27.79 2.06
CA ALA A 384 -30.36 -29.04 1.45
C ALA A 384 -30.91 -28.80 0.03
N PRO A 385 -30.68 -29.72 -0.93
CA PRO A 385 -31.26 -29.61 -2.26
C PRO A 385 -32.78 -29.64 -2.18
N ILE A 386 -33.42 -28.68 -2.85
CA ILE A 386 -34.86 -28.63 -3.08
C ILE A 386 -35.27 -29.95 -3.74
N LYS A 387 -36.05 -30.77 -3.03
CA LYS A 387 -36.68 -31.95 -3.62
C LYS A 387 -37.63 -31.51 -4.73
N GLU A 388 -37.42 -32.08 -5.91
CA GLU A 388 -38.36 -32.03 -7.02
C GLU A 388 -39.76 -32.43 -6.56
N LEU A 389 -40.74 -31.56 -6.80
CA LEU A 389 -42.16 -31.89 -6.75
C LEU A 389 -42.48 -32.82 -7.94
N SER A 390 -42.42 -34.13 -7.71
CA SER A 390 -43.05 -35.09 -8.62
C SER A 390 -44.57 -35.07 -8.39
N LYS A 391 -45.30 -34.70 -9.45
CA LYS A 391 -46.75 -34.88 -9.59
C LYS A 391 -47.15 -36.37 -9.49
N LYS A 392 -48.45 -36.56 -9.16
CA LYS A 392 -49.28 -37.79 -9.15
C LYS A 392 -49.36 -38.47 -7.77
N ASP A 393 -50.52 -38.81 -7.22
CA ASP A 393 -51.94 -38.69 -7.59
C ASP A 393 -52.75 -38.52 -6.29
#